data_AF-A0A441UY03-F1
#
_entry.id   AF-A0A441UY03-F1
#
_cell.length_a   1.000
_cell.length_b   1.000
_cell.length_c   1.000
_cell.angle_alpha   90.00
_cell.angle_beta   90.00
_cell.angle_gamma   90.00
#
_symmetry.space_group_name_H-M   'P 1'
#
loop_
_entity.id
_entity.type
_entity.pdbx_description
1 polymer ?
#
loop_
_entity_poly.entity_id
_entity_poly.type
_entity_poly.pdbx_seq_one_letter_code
_entity_poly.pdbx_strand_id
1 'polypeptide(L)'
;MEQTLEGGRVAYWVGTSWKMNKTLAEATDFARALARFVPGFDDRIQPFVIPPFTAVREVKKALASRRVKVGAQNMHWADAG
;
A
#
# COMPACT_ATOMS: atom_id res chain seq x y z
N MET A 1 7.02 -13.56 8.72
CA MET A 1 8.07 -13.09 7.78
C MET A 1 8.54 -11.74 8.29
N GLU A 2 9.45 -11.74 9.25
CA GLU A 2 9.95 -10.55 9.92
C GLU A 2 11.05 -9.95 9.03
N GLN A 3 10.75 -8.84 8.34
CA GLN A 3 11.77 -8.11 7.61
C GLN A 3 12.47 -7.16 8.60
N THR A 4 13.64 -7.58 9.08
CA THR A 4 14.54 -6.75 9.88
C THR A 4 15.12 -5.65 8.98
N LEU A 5 14.80 -4.38 9.26
CA LEU A 5 15.52 -3.25 8.68
C LEU A 5 16.88 -3.13 9.38
N GLU A 6 17.94 -2.77 8.65
CA GLU A 6 19.29 -2.60 9.19
C GLU A 6 19.26 -1.71 10.43
N GLY A 7 19.71 -2.25 11.57
CA GLY A 7 19.60 -1.61 12.89
C GLY A 7 18.70 -2.32 13.92
N GLY A 8 18.29 -3.57 13.67
CA GLY A 8 17.70 -4.45 14.69
C GLY A 8 16.30 -4.05 15.18
N ARG A 9 15.61 -3.14 14.50
CA ARG A 9 14.25 -2.73 14.86
C ARG A 9 13.22 -3.54 14.07
N VAL A 10 12.31 -4.18 14.80
CA VAL A 10 11.15 -4.87 14.22
C VAL A 10 10.23 -3.84 13.56
N ALA A 11 9.91 -4.06 12.28
CA ALA A 11 8.92 -3.25 11.56
C ALA A 11 7.53 -3.89 11.69
N TYR A 12 6.57 -3.16 12.25
CA TYR A 12 5.16 -3.56 12.31
C TYR A 12 4.47 -3.25 10.98
N TRP A 13 3.97 -4.28 10.29
CA TRP A 13 3.24 -4.10 9.04
C TRP A 13 1.78 -3.83 9.34
N VAL A 14 1.31 -2.62 9.02
CA VAL A 14 -0.07 -2.21 9.25
C VAL A 14 -0.64 -1.73 7.93
N GLY A 15 -1.78 -2.28 7.53
CA GLY A 15 -2.34 -1.95 6.24
C GLY A 15 -3.76 -2.41 6.09
N THR A 16 -4.35 -2.05 4.95
CA THR A 16 -5.76 -2.35 4.64
C THR A 16 -5.87 -3.03 3.29
N SER A 17 -6.64 -4.12 3.25
CA SER A 17 -7.21 -4.65 2.02
C SER A 17 -8.58 -4.02 1.81
N TRP A 18 -8.76 -3.34 0.68
CA TRP A 18 -10.02 -2.69 0.38
C TRP A 18 -11.09 -3.68 -0.08
N LYS A 19 -10.72 -4.93 -0.38
CA LYS A 19 -11.59 -5.89 -1.07
C LYS A 19 -12.16 -5.24 -2.34
N MET A 20 -13.36 -5.62 -2.77
CA MET A 20 -14.05 -4.97 -3.89
C MET A 20 -14.80 -3.70 -3.44
N ASN A 21 -14.07 -2.72 -2.91
CA ASN A 21 -14.62 -1.41 -2.54
C ASN A 21 -13.84 -0.28 -3.20
N LYS A 22 -14.51 0.87 -3.34
CA LYS A 22 -14.05 2.13 -3.92
C LYS A 22 -14.03 2.15 -5.45
N THR A 23 -14.58 3.23 -5.98
CA THR A 23 -14.35 3.70 -7.34
C THR A 23 -12.91 4.21 -7.48
N LEU A 24 -12.48 4.45 -8.73
CA LEU A 24 -11.16 5.02 -9.00
C LEU A 24 -10.94 6.40 -8.34
N ALA A 25 -11.98 7.24 -8.31
CA ALA A 25 -11.92 8.57 -7.69
C ALA A 25 -11.69 8.44 -6.18
N GLU A 26 -12.53 7.67 -5.48
CA GLU A 26 -12.42 7.44 -4.03
C GLU A 26 -11.08 6.80 -3.65
N ALA A 27 -10.59 5.85 -4.46
CA ALA A 27 -9.29 5.22 -4.29
C ALA A 27 -8.14 6.24 -4.38
N THR A 28 -8.21 7.12 -5.37
CA THR A 28 -7.19 8.16 -5.61
C THR A 28 -7.22 9.21 -4.50
N ASP A 29 -8.40 9.64 -4.08
CA ASP A 29 -8.57 10.60 -3.00
C ASP A 29 -8.05 10.05 -1.68
N PHE A 30 -8.37 8.79 -1.36
CA PHE A 30 -7.81 8.10 -0.21
C PHE A 30 -6.28 8.05 -0.27
N ALA A 31 -5.71 7.65 -1.42
CA ALA A 31 -4.27 7.56 -1.58
C ALA A 31 -3.56 8.92 -1.40
N ARG A 32 -4.15 10.00 -1.91
CA ARG A 32 -3.63 11.37 -1.72
C ARG A 32 -3.72 11.82 -0.26
N ALA A 33 -4.81 11.49 0.43
CA ALA A 33 -4.95 11.78 1.85
C ALA A 33 -3.91 11.01 2.67
N LEU A 34 -3.75 9.71 2.41
CA LEU A 34 -2.74 8.87 3.05
C LEU A 34 -1.33 9.41 2.79
N ALA A 35 -1.01 9.82 1.56
CA ALA A 35 0.28 10.38 1.20
C ALA A 35 0.68 11.61 2.03
N ARG A 36 -0.29 12.45 2.42
CA ARG A 36 -0.07 13.61 3.29
C ARG A 36 0.08 13.23 4.76
N PHE A 37 -0.52 12.13 5.18
CA PHE A 37 -0.54 11.69 6.57
C PHE A 37 0.71 10.87 6.96
N VAL A 38 1.24 10.07 6.04
CA VAL A 38 2.38 9.16 6.27
C VAL A 38 3.65 9.81 6.83
N PRO A 39 4.04 11.06 6.49
CA PRO A 39 5.22 11.69 7.10
C PRO A 39 5.18 11.81 8.63
N GLY A 40 4.00 11.73 9.25
CA GLY A 40 3.84 11.74 10.72
C GLY A 40 3.77 10.36 11.37
N PHE A 41 3.93 9.25 10.63
CA PHE A 41 3.92 7.91 11.20
C PHE A 41 5.19 7.62 12.00
N ASP A 42 5.05 6.74 13.00
CA ASP A 42 6.19 6.09 13.63
C ASP A 42 6.98 5.28 12.58
N ASP A 43 8.31 5.44 12.58
CA ASP A 43 9.21 4.77 11.65
C ASP A 43 9.18 3.24 11.77
N ARG A 44 8.77 2.71 12.92
CA ARG A 44 8.60 1.27 13.15
C ARG A 44 7.40 0.69 12.40
N ILE A 45 6.48 1.50 11.89
CA ILE A 45 5.30 0.99 11.16
C ILE A 45 5.60 0.98 9.67
N GLN A 46 5.49 -0.14 8.97
CA GLN A 46 5.50 -0.20 7.50
C GLN A 46 4.05 -0.16 6.98
N PRO A 47 3.54 1.00 6.52
CA PRO A 47 2.18 1.08 6.00
C PRO A 47 2.05 0.39 4.64
N PHE A 48 0.90 -0.25 4.40
CA PHE A 48 0.56 -0.77 3.08
C PHE A 48 -0.94 -0.67 2.76
N VAL A 49 -1.27 -0.67 1.46
CA VAL A 49 -2.65 -0.73 0.96
C VAL A 49 -2.77 -1.78 -0.15
N ILE A 50 -3.91 -2.46 -0.21
CA ILE A 50 -4.24 -3.46 -1.24
C ILE A 50 -5.57 -3.07 -1.92
N PRO A 51 -5.53 -2.18 -2.94
CA PRO A 51 -6.70 -1.74 -3.68
C PRO A 51 -7.26 -2.82 -4.64
N PRO A 52 -8.49 -2.66 -5.16
CA PRO A 52 -8.95 -3.44 -6.30
C PRO A 52 -8.01 -3.27 -7.51
N PHE A 53 -7.91 -4.29 -8.36
CA PHE A 53 -7.02 -4.31 -9.53
C PHE A 53 -7.23 -3.09 -10.43
N THR A 54 -8.48 -2.68 -10.65
CA THR A 54 -8.82 -1.52 -11.49
C THR A 54 -8.25 -0.19 -11.00
N ALA A 55 -7.91 -0.08 -9.71
CA ALA A 55 -7.38 1.14 -9.11
C ALA A 55 -5.88 1.06 -8.74
N VAL A 56 -5.28 -0.14 -8.77
CA VAL A 56 -3.93 -0.37 -8.22
C VAL A 56 -2.85 0.52 -8.84
N ARG A 57 -2.92 0.76 -10.15
CA ARG A 57 -1.95 1.58 -10.88
C ARG A 57 -1.98 3.04 -10.40
N GLU A 58 -3.16 3.64 -10.32
CA GLU A 58 -3.30 5.05 -9.92
C GLU A 58 -2.98 5.24 -8.44
N VAL A 59 -3.38 4.30 -7.59
CA VAL A 59 -3.00 4.29 -6.16
C VAL A 59 -1.48 4.22 -6.00
N LYS A 60 -0.80 3.34 -6.76
CA LYS A 60 0.66 3.24 -6.75
C LYS A 60 1.32 4.55 -7.19
N LYS A 61 0.81 5.18 -8.25
CA LYS A 61 1.31 6.46 -8.73
C LYS A 61 1.17 7.57 -7.67
N ALA A 62 0.01 7.65 -7.02
CA ALA A 62 -0.25 8.65 -5.98
C ALA A 62 0.66 8.49 -4.74
N LEU A 63 1.10 7.25 -4.45
CA LEU A 63 1.94 6.92 -3.29
C LEU A 63 3.44 6.76 -3.62
N ALA A 64 3.87 7.04 -4.86
CA ALA A 64 5.19 6.67 -5.36
C ALA A 64 6.37 7.21 -4.52
N SER A 65 6.25 8.43 -3.99
CA SER A 65 7.28 9.12 -3.20
C SER A 65 7.07 9.00 -1.69
N ARG A 66 6.38 7.96 -1.23
CA ARG A 66 6.01 7.77 0.18
C ARG A 66 6.40 6.36 0.63
N ARG A 67 6.62 6.17 1.94
CA ARG A 67 6.96 4.87 2.55
C ARG A 67 5.76 3.91 2.65
N VAL A 68 4.84 3.95 1.68
CA VAL A 68 3.66 3.07 1.63
C VAL A 68 3.87 1.99 0.58
N LYS A 69 3.73 0.72 0.96
CA LYS A 69 3.71 -0.38 -0.01
C LYS A 69 2.32 -0.50 -0.62
N VAL A 70 2.26 -0.87 -1.90
CA VAL A 70 1.00 -1.11 -2.61
C VAL A 70 1.04 -2.54 -3.12
N GLY A 71 0.06 -3.35 -2.73
CA GLY A 71 -0.09 -4.73 -3.16
C GLY A 71 -1.29 -4.90 -4.10
N ALA A 72 -1.47 -6.12 -4.58
CA ALA A 72 -2.67 -6.55 -5.29
C ALA A 72 -3.40 -7.63 -4.49
N GLN A 73 -4.71 -7.75 -4.67
CA GLN A 73 -5.54 -8.68 -3.90
C GLN A 73 -5.38 -10.13 -4.35
N ASN A 74 -5.05 -10.34 -5.63
CA ASN A 74 -4.85 -11.65 -6.21
C ASN A 74 -3.89 -11.55 -7.39
N MET A 75 -3.20 -12.64 -7.70
CA MET A 75 -2.32 -12.81 -8.86
C MET A 75 -2.45 -14.25 -9.35
N HIS A 76 -2.46 -14.42 -10.67
CA HIS A 76 -2.38 -15.75 -11.26
C HIS A 76 -0.96 -16.32 -11.06
N TRP A 77 -0.82 -17.65 -10.99
CA TRP A 77 0.47 -18.30 -10.74
C TRP A 77 1.40 -18.30 -11.95
N ALA A 78 0.81 -18.32 -13.15
CA ALA A 78 1.55 -18.25 -14.41
C ALA A 78 1.72 -16.79 -14.83
N ASP A 79 2.88 -16.48 -15.43
CA ASP A 79 3.23 -15.13 -15.89
C ASP A 79 2.31 -14.63 -17.02
N ALA A 80 1.85 -15.54 -17.87
CA ALA A 80 0.96 -15.29 -19.00
C ALA A 80 0.16 -16.56 -19.35
N GLY A 81 -0.82 -16.42 -20.24
CA GLY A 81 -1.59 -17.52 -20.85
C GLY A 81 -1.15 -17.80 -22.26
#